data_AF-A0AAJ0F9P6-F1
#
_entry.id   AF-A0AAJ0F9P6-F1
#
_cell.length_a   1.000
_cell.length_b   1.000
_cell.length_c   1.000
_cell.angle_alpha   90.00
_cell.angle_beta   90.00
_cell.angle_gamma   90.00
#
_symmetry.space_group_name_H-M   'P 1'
#
loop_
_entity.id
_entity.type
_entity.pdbx_description
1 polymer ?
#
loop_
_entity_poly.entity_id
_entity_poly.type
_entity_poly.pdbx_seq_one_letter_code
_entity_poly.pdbx_strand_id
1 'polypeptide(L)'
;MDENRAANPPAETAAHGAPRICTINNDPFSIAAGLTATPGCGQNGPAYLCDTYSPVPVTDTLSYGFAIMRDKKSCCKCFELTWRSGTPAAGKKMQVQVINIGGDTTTNGASDIIIYTPGGGVGPVYDGCRQQYGKSWRQAKKKQRGS
;
A
#
# COMPACT_ATOMS: atom_id res chain seq x y z
N MET A 1 -42.99 4.80 0.41
CA MET A 1 -42.71 3.58 1.20
C MET A 1 -42.53 2.43 0.22
N ASP A 2 -41.59 2.45 -0.73
CA ASP A 2 -40.11 2.47 -0.64
C ASP A 2 -39.48 1.16 -0.16
N GLU A 3 -38.38 0.81 -0.86
CA GLU A 3 -37.36 -0.23 -0.60
C GLU A 3 -37.44 -1.53 -1.41
N ASN A 4 -36.69 -1.52 -2.53
CA ASN A 4 -35.75 -2.56 -2.99
C ASN A 4 -35.58 -2.65 -4.51
N ARG A 5 -35.50 -1.49 -5.15
CA ARG A 5 -34.75 -1.34 -6.40
C ARG A 5 -33.25 -1.35 -6.08
N ALA A 6 -32.71 -2.51 -5.70
CA ALA A 6 -31.27 -2.73 -5.81
C ALA A 6 -30.97 -2.86 -7.30
N ALA A 7 -30.66 -1.72 -7.93
CA ALA A 7 -30.03 -1.72 -9.23
C ALA A 7 -28.81 -2.65 -9.14
N ASN A 8 -28.71 -3.60 -10.07
CA ASN A 8 -27.50 -4.38 -10.28
C ASN A 8 -26.29 -3.44 -10.09
N PRO A 9 -25.37 -3.71 -9.15
CA PRO A 9 -24.15 -2.93 -9.08
C PRO A 9 -23.52 -2.97 -10.47
N PRO A 10 -23.10 -1.83 -11.05
CA PRO A 10 -22.46 -1.83 -12.35
C PRO A 10 -21.33 -2.85 -12.30
N ALA A 11 -21.23 -3.69 -13.35
CA ALA A 11 -20.17 -4.68 -13.47
C ALA A 11 -18.85 -4.01 -13.11
N GLU A 12 -18.26 -4.46 -12.00
CA GLU A 12 -17.06 -3.88 -11.42
C GLU A 12 -15.99 -3.82 -12.51
N THR A 13 -15.72 -2.62 -13.02
CA THR A 13 -14.87 -2.46 -14.20
C THR A 13 -13.46 -2.86 -13.81
N ALA A 14 -12.92 -3.87 -14.49
CA ALA A 14 -11.55 -4.30 -14.26
C ALA A 14 -10.60 -3.12 -14.48
N ALA A 15 -9.60 -2.98 -13.60
CA ALA A 15 -8.61 -1.93 -13.74
C ALA A 15 -7.95 -2.01 -15.13
N HIS A 16 -7.79 -0.87 -15.80
CA HIS A 16 -7.15 -0.78 -17.12
C HIS A 16 -5.63 -1.01 -17.10
N GLY A 17 -5.06 -1.41 -15.95
CA GLY A 17 -3.65 -1.66 -15.76
C GLY A 17 -3.34 -2.25 -14.39
N ALA A 18 -2.06 -2.55 -14.17
CA ALA A 18 -1.53 -3.02 -12.89
C ALA A 18 -0.73 -1.91 -12.20
N PRO A 19 -0.63 -1.93 -10.86
CA PRO A 19 0.32 -1.12 -10.14
C PRO A 19 1.73 -1.31 -10.74
N ARG A 20 2.42 -0.19 -10.99
CA ARG A 20 3.81 -0.18 -11.45
C ARG A 20 4.73 -0.83 -10.42
N ILE A 21 5.66 -1.62 -10.92
CA ILE A 21 6.72 -2.30 -10.15
C ILE A 21 8.06 -1.76 -10.63
N CYS A 22 9.03 -1.65 -9.73
CA CYS A 22 10.36 -1.13 -10.02
C CYS A 22 11.47 -2.15 -9.69
N THR A 23 12.61 -1.98 -10.35
CA THR A 23 13.84 -2.74 -10.08
C THR A 23 14.45 -2.32 -8.74
N ILE A 24 15.54 -2.99 -8.35
CA ILE A 24 16.33 -2.62 -7.16
C ILE A 24 16.83 -1.16 -7.19
N ASN A 25 17.06 -0.61 -8.39
CA ASN A 25 17.51 0.76 -8.59
C ASN A 25 16.36 1.76 -8.76
N ASN A 26 15.12 1.34 -8.49
CA ASN A 26 13.91 2.14 -8.68
C ASN A 26 13.58 2.49 -10.16
N ASP A 27 14.14 1.74 -11.11
CA ASP A 27 13.77 1.86 -12.53
C ASP A 27 12.44 1.13 -12.79
N PRO A 28 11.49 1.71 -13.52
CA PRO A 28 10.19 1.08 -13.73
C PRO A 28 10.28 -0.10 -14.72
N PHE A 29 9.66 -1.23 -14.36
CA PHE A 29 9.41 -2.30 -15.32
C PHE A 29 8.37 -1.87 -16.36
N SER A 30 8.39 -2.52 -17.54
CA SER A 30 7.20 -2.54 -18.40
C SER A 30 6.06 -3.26 -17.67
N ILE A 31 4.80 -2.94 -18.00
CA ILE A 31 3.63 -3.57 -17.35
C ILE A 31 3.72 -5.10 -17.44
N ALA A 32 4.04 -5.64 -18.63
CA ALA A 32 4.13 -7.08 -18.83
C ALA A 32 5.25 -7.73 -18.00
N ALA A 33 6.43 -7.09 -17.90
CA ALA A 33 7.52 -7.61 -17.10
C ALA A 33 7.24 -7.51 -15.59
N GLY A 34 6.60 -6.42 -15.15
CA GLY A 34 6.23 -6.24 -13.74
C GLY A 34 5.23 -7.28 -13.24
N LEU A 35 4.31 -7.74 -14.11
CA LEU A 35 3.31 -8.76 -13.76
C LEU A 35 3.90 -10.15 -13.50
N THR A 36 5.07 -10.46 -14.05
CA THR A 36 5.73 -11.77 -13.93
C THR A 36 7.02 -11.74 -13.13
N ALA A 37 7.51 -10.56 -12.76
CA ALA A 37 8.74 -10.41 -12.01
C ALA A 37 8.60 -10.99 -10.59
N THR A 38 9.57 -11.81 -10.21
CA THR A 38 9.65 -12.38 -8.86
C THR A 38 9.85 -11.25 -7.82
N PRO A 39 9.04 -11.19 -6.75
CA PRO A 39 9.21 -10.20 -5.69
C PRO A 39 10.56 -10.34 -4.98
N GLY A 40 11.15 -9.21 -4.56
CA GLY A 40 12.32 -9.23 -3.68
C GLY A 40 12.00 -9.87 -2.33
N CYS A 41 10.86 -9.51 -1.73
CA CYS A 41 10.46 -10.03 -0.42
C CYS A 41 10.18 -11.54 -0.46
N GLY A 42 10.84 -12.31 0.43
CA GLY A 42 10.67 -13.74 0.58
C GLY A 42 11.15 -14.63 -0.58
N GLN A 43 11.46 -14.07 -1.76
CA GLN A 43 11.77 -14.85 -2.97
C GLN A 43 13.08 -14.42 -3.66
N ASN A 44 13.80 -13.41 -3.15
CA ASN A 44 15.07 -12.93 -3.70
C ASN A 44 15.00 -12.49 -5.18
N GLY A 45 13.85 -11.99 -5.61
CA GLY A 45 13.65 -11.49 -6.96
C GLY A 45 13.97 -10.00 -7.16
N PRO A 46 13.89 -9.51 -8.41
CA PRO A 46 14.27 -8.13 -8.75
C PRO A 46 13.13 -7.10 -8.59
N ALA A 47 11.92 -7.50 -8.20
CA ALA A 47 10.76 -6.62 -8.14
C ALA A 47 10.52 -5.99 -6.75
N TYR A 48 10.39 -4.66 -6.74
CA TYR A 48 10.18 -3.83 -5.56
C TYR A 48 9.08 -2.77 -5.80
N LEU A 49 8.57 -2.18 -4.73
CA LEU A 49 7.68 -1.03 -4.82
C LEU A 49 8.49 0.21 -5.24
N CYS A 50 7.92 1.02 -6.13
CA CYS A 50 8.55 2.24 -6.62
C CYS A 50 8.53 3.36 -5.58
N ASP A 51 9.59 4.18 -5.53
CA ASP A 51 9.67 5.33 -4.59
C ASP A 51 8.60 6.39 -4.87
N THR A 52 8.09 6.42 -6.11
CA THR A 52 6.96 7.29 -6.52
C THR A 52 5.67 6.99 -5.76
N TYR A 53 5.60 5.89 -5.01
CA TYR A 53 4.48 5.60 -4.11
C TYR A 53 4.57 6.28 -2.75
N SER A 54 5.55 7.16 -2.53
CA SER A 54 5.60 7.98 -1.33
C SER A 54 4.37 8.91 -1.23
N PRO A 55 3.80 9.11 -0.02
CA PRO A 55 2.73 10.06 0.19
C PRO A 55 3.13 11.48 -0.19
N VAL A 56 2.21 12.23 -0.81
CA VAL A 56 2.42 13.61 -1.25
C VAL A 56 1.48 14.53 -0.49
N PRO A 57 1.98 15.48 0.32
CA PRO A 57 1.14 16.54 0.88
C PRO A 57 0.75 17.51 -0.25
N VAL A 58 -0.55 17.75 -0.39
CA VAL A 58 -1.10 18.67 -1.42
C VAL A 58 -1.39 20.03 -0.79
N THR A 59 -1.98 20.01 0.42
CA THR A 59 -2.22 21.17 1.26
C THR A 59 -2.00 20.80 2.73
N ASP A 60 -2.16 21.76 3.65
CA ASP A 60 -2.10 21.48 5.10
C ASP A 60 -3.15 20.47 5.59
N THR A 61 -4.23 20.26 4.82
CA THR A 61 -5.38 19.43 5.19
C THR A 61 -5.65 18.27 4.22
N LEU A 62 -4.89 18.16 3.12
CA LEU A 62 -5.06 17.11 2.10
C LEU A 62 -3.72 16.52 1.69
N SER A 63 -3.65 15.19 1.68
CA SER A 63 -2.54 14.43 1.09
C SER A 63 -3.05 13.38 0.10
N TYR A 64 -2.20 13.00 -0.83
CA TYR A 64 -2.37 11.81 -1.67
C TYR A 64 -1.38 10.72 -1.25
N GLY A 65 -1.73 9.47 -1.54
CA GLY A 65 -0.79 8.38 -1.37
C GLY A 65 -1.36 7.04 -1.82
N PHE A 66 -0.81 5.99 -1.23
CA PHE A 66 -1.09 4.63 -1.67
C PHE A 66 -1.34 3.74 -0.45
N ALA A 67 -2.08 2.66 -0.66
CA ALA A 67 -2.49 1.78 0.42
C ALA A 67 -2.40 0.30 0.05
N ILE A 68 -2.38 -0.51 1.10
CA ILE A 68 -2.54 -1.96 1.06
C ILE A 68 -3.82 -2.30 1.81
N MET A 69 -4.65 -3.16 1.23
CA MET A 69 -5.87 -3.70 1.85
C MET A 69 -5.90 -5.22 1.70
N ARG A 70 -6.66 -5.90 2.55
CA ARG A 70 -6.80 -7.36 2.47
C ARG A 70 -7.77 -7.82 1.38
N ASP A 71 -8.77 -7.00 1.06
CA ASP A 71 -9.77 -7.33 0.06
C ASP A 71 -9.20 -7.21 -1.36
N LYS A 72 -9.13 -8.34 -2.08
CA LYS A 72 -8.65 -8.39 -3.47
C LYS A 72 -9.44 -7.50 -4.41
N LYS A 73 -10.75 -7.29 -4.16
CA LYS A 73 -11.61 -6.43 -4.98
C LYS A 73 -11.29 -4.94 -4.78
N SER A 74 -10.49 -4.60 -3.77
CA SER A 74 -10.09 -3.22 -3.53
C SER A 74 -8.88 -2.81 -4.37
N CYS A 75 -8.19 -3.74 -5.04
CA CYS A 75 -7.03 -3.41 -5.89
C CYS A 75 -7.38 -2.33 -6.92
N CYS A 76 -6.51 -1.34 -7.05
CA CYS A 76 -6.61 -0.16 -7.92
C CYS A 76 -7.76 0.81 -7.63
N LYS A 77 -8.64 0.53 -6.66
CA LYS A 77 -9.67 1.48 -6.23
C LYS A 77 -9.04 2.61 -5.42
N CYS A 78 -9.70 3.77 -5.49
CA CYS A 78 -9.36 4.94 -4.70
C CYS A 78 -10.35 5.14 -3.57
N PHE A 79 -9.85 5.55 -2.40
CA PHE A 79 -10.64 5.86 -1.22
C PHE A 79 -10.26 7.25 -0.69
N GLU A 80 -11.24 8.04 -0.28
CA GLU A 80 -11.00 9.25 0.51
C GLU A 80 -11.14 8.90 1.99
N LEU A 81 -10.06 9.14 2.74
CA LEU A 81 -9.98 8.94 4.17
C LEU A 81 -10.13 10.28 4.87
N THR A 82 -10.89 10.28 5.96
CA THR A 82 -10.94 11.42 6.89
C THR A 82 -10.47 10.95 8.26
N TRP A 83 -9.41 11.57 8.77
CA TRP A 83 -8.89 11.28 10.09
C TRP A 83 -9.88 11.72 11.17
N ARG A 84 -10.42 10.77 11.93
CA ARG A 84 -11.38 11.06 13.01
C ARG A 84 -10.70 11.36 14.35
N SER A 85 -9.41 11.05 14.49
CA SER A 85 -8.64 11.21 15.72
C SER A 85 -7.13 11.31 15.43
N GLY A 86 -6.34 11.54 16.47
CA GLY A 86 -4.88 11.63 16.42
C GLY A 86 -4.36 13.03 16.09
N THR A 87 -3.53 13.61 16.96
CA THR A 87 -2.89 14.91 16.72
C THR A 87 -1.57 14.69 15.98
N PRO A 88 -1.28 15.42 14.88
CA PRO A 88 -2.01 16.56 14.31
C PRO A 88 -2.95 16.22 13.14
N ALA A 89 -3.32 14.95 12.94
CA ALA A 89 -4.01 14.49 11.74
C ALA A 89 -5.54 14.68 11.77
N ALA A 90 -6.17 14.75 12.94
CA ALA A 90 -7.62 14.84 13.10
C ALA A 90 -8.25 15.94 12.23
N GLY A 91 -9.29 15.60 11.48
CA GLY A 91 -9.98 16.50 10.54
C GLY A 91 -9.32 16.62 9.16
N LYS A 92 -8.07 16.19 8.99
CA LYS A 92 -7.42 16.16 7.68
C LYS A 92 -7.92 15.00 6.82
N LYS A 93 -7.69 15.11 5.52
CA LYS A 93 -8.08 14.11 4.52
C LYS A 93 -6.87 13.51 3.82
N MET A 94 -7.02 12.28 3.37
CA MET A 94 -6.05 11.63 2.49
C MET A 94 -6.78 10.82 1.41
N GLN A 95 -6.43 11.02 0.15
CA GLN A 95 -6.91 10.13 -0.92
C GLN A 95 -5.84 9.08 -1.21
N VAL A 96 -6.24 7.81 -1.23
CA VAL A 96 -5.31 6.69 -1.43
C VAL A 96 -5.77 5.79 -2.56
N GLN A 97 -4.83 5.30 -3.37
CA GLN A 97 -5.06 4.18 -4.28
C GLN A 97 -4.53 2.88 -3.66
N VAL A 98 -5.31 1.82 -3.69
CA VAL A 98 -4.84 0.50 -3.24
C VAL A 98 -3.97 -0.12 -4.34
N ILE A 99 -2.71 -0.39 -4.03
CA ILE A 99 -1.73 -0.91 -5.01
C ILE A 99 -1.22 -2.30 -4.68
N ASN A 100 -1.62 -2.84 -3.54
CA ASN A 100 -1.23 -4.17 -3.13
C ASN A 100 -2.31 -4.79 -2.27
N ILE A 101 -2.37 -6.12 -2.30
CA ILE A 101 -3.22 -6.91 -1.42
C ILE A 101 -2.33 -7.56 -0.36
N GLY A 102 -2.66 -7.32 0.91
CA GLY A 102 -1.83 -7.79 2.01
C GLY A 102 -2.40 -7.39 3.35
N GLY A 103 -1.69 -7.80 4.41
CA GLY A 103 -2.14 -7.65 5.78
C GLY A 103 -2.29 -9.02 6.44
N ASP A 104 -1.77 -9.13 7.65
CA ASP A 104 -1.89 -10.31 8.51
C ASP A 104 -3.31 -10.36 9.08
N THR A 105 -3.98 -11.51 8.97
CA THR A 105 -5.36 -11.71 9.42
C THR A 105 -5.52 -11.66 10.93
N THR A 106 -4.43 -11.82 11.68
CA THR A 106 -4.43 -11.77 13.15
C THR A 106 -4.38 -10.34 13.69
N THR A 107 -3.85 -9.40 12.91
CA THR A 107 -3.63 -8.01 13.33
C THR A 107 -4.40 -6.98 12.48
N ASN A 108 -4.92 -7.37 11.31
CA ASN A 108 -5.63 -6.48 10.40
C ASN A 108 -7.03 -7.03 10.03
N GLY A 109 -8.05 -6.22 10.28
CA GLY A 109 -9.43 -6.44 9.85
C GLY A 109 -9.61 -6.43 8.33
N ALA A 110 -10.76 -6.89 7.86
CA ALA A 110 -11.07 -6.94 6.42
C ALA A 110 -11.15 -5.54 5.77
N SER A 111 -11.44 -4.51 6.56
CA SER A 111 -11.59 -3.12 6.13
C SER A 111 -10.41 -2.23 6.55
N ASP A 112 -9.35 -2.80 7.10
CA ASP A 112 -8.18 -2.03 7.50
C ASP A 112 -7.42 -1.53 6.27
N ILE A 113 -6.98 -0.28 6.34
CA ILE A 113 -6.25 0.40 5.28
C ILE A 113 -4.85 0.69 5.80
N ILE A 114 -3.86 -0.02 5.25
CA ILE A 114 -2.45 0.18 5.58
C ILE A 114 -1.90 1.23 4.62
N ILE A 115 -1.64 2.43 5.11
CA ILE A 115 -1.08 3.51 4.29
C ILE A 115 0.40 3.21 4.04
N TYR A 116 0.78 3.11 2.77
CA TYR A 116 2.17 2.92 2.37
C TYR A 116 2.96 4.21 2.62
N THR A 117 3.85 4.17 3.62
CA THR A 117 4.72 5.28 4.00
C THR A 117 6.13 4.75 4.17
N PRO A 118 7.12 5.15 3.34
CA PRO A 118 8.51 4.81 3.57
C PRO A 118 8.95 5.15 4.99
N GLY A 119 9.57 4.21 5.69
CA GLY A 119 9.94 4.35 7.11
C GLY A 119 8.83 4.03 8.11
N GLY A 120 7.59 3.81 7.68
CA GLY A 120 6.46 3.40 8.56
C GLY A 120 6.58 2.00 9.16
N GLY A 121 7.55 1.21 8.69
CA GLY A 121 7.83 -0.15 9.13
C GLY A 121 7.57 -1.19 8.05
N VAL A 122 8.32 -2.30 8.09
CA VAL A 122 8.28 -3.36 7.07
C VAL A 122 7.30 -4.49 7.36
N GLY A 123 6.68 -4.49 8.54
CA GLY A 123 5.75 -5.55 8.94
C GLY A 123 6.40 -6.93 9.08
N PRO A 124 5.61 -8.02 9.00
CA PRO A 124 6.08 -9.39 9.23
C PRO A 124 6.91 -9.96 8.07
N VAL A 125 6.76 -9.42 6.85
CA VAL A 125 7.60 -9.77 5.70
C VAL A 125 8.68 -8.69 5.56
N TYR A 126 9.77 -8.85 6.33
CA TYR A 126 10.69 -7.76 6.67
C TYR A 126 11.95 -7.68 5.79
N ASP A 127 12.15 -8.61 4.88
CA ASP A 127 13.41 -8.76 4.14
C ASP A 127 13.47 -7.94 2.86
N GLY A 128 12.33 -7.52 2.30
CA GLY A 128 12.27 -6.77 1.03
C GLY A 128 13.16 -5.52 1.01
N CYS A 129 13.03 -4.62 1.99
CA CYS A 129 13.86 -3.42 2.05
C CYS A 129 15.35 -3.73 2.29
N ARG A 130 15.65 -4.77 3.06
CA ARG A 130 17.04 -5.22 3.28
C ARG A 130 17.67 -5.70 1.98
N GLN A 131 16.90 -6.44 1.18
CA GLN A 131 17.36 -6.94 -0.11
C GLN A 131 17.52 -5.81 -1.14
N GLN A 132 16.61 -4.84 -1.13
CA GLN A 132 16.65 -3.70 -2.06
C GLN A 132 17.84 -2.76 -1.78
N TYR A 133 17.99 -2.36 -0.52
CA TYR A 133 18.91 -1.28 -0.15
C TYR A 133 20.18 -1.79 0.54
N GLY A 134 20.25 -3.07 0.91
CA GLY A 134 21.42 -3.66 1.52
C GLY A 134 21.86 -2.92 2.79
N LYS A 135 23.13 -2.54 2.86
CA LYS A 135 23.74 -1.86 4.03
C LYS A 135 23.24 -0.43 4.23
N SER A 136 22.63 0.21 3.23
CA SER A 136 22.07 1.56 3.38
C SER A 136 20.73 1.53 4.12
N TRP A 137 20.08 0.36 4.20
CA TRP A 137 18.87 0.20 4.98
C TRP A 137 19.13 0.22 6.48
N ARG A 138 18.54 1.20 7.15
CA ARG A 138 18.54 1.28 8.61
C ARG A 138 17.14 0.98 9.12
N GLN A 139 16.93 -0.22 9.67
CA GLN A 139 15.77 -0.41 10.55
C GLN A 139 15.94 0.48 11.77
N ALA A 140 14.91 1.28 12.09
CA ALA A 140 14.79 1.81 13.44
C ALA A 140 14.83 0.60 14.39
N LYS A 141 15.85 0.54 15.26
CA LYS A 141 15.97 -0.52 16.27
C LYS A 141 14.71 -0.46 17.14
N LYS A 142 13.70 -1.28 16.84
CA LYS A 142 12.67 -1.57 17.84
C LYS A 142 13.40 -2.28 18.96
N LYS A 143 13.50 -1.63 20.12
CA LYS A 143 13.84 -2.27 21.39
C LYS A 143 12.89 -3.47 21.49
N GLN A 144 13.38 -4.67 21.19
CA GLN A 144 12.64 -5.90 21.43
C GLN A 144 12.30 -5.85 22.92
N ARG A 145 11.04 -5.56 23.25
CA ARG A 145 10.55 -5.79 24.61
C ARG A 145 10.70 -7.29 24.81
N GLY A 146 11.61 -7.64 25.70
CA GLY A 146 12.10 -8.99 25.89
C GLY A 146 11.09 -9.92 26.53
N SER A 147 11.58 -11.16 26.65
CA SER A 147 11.03 -12.39 27.23
C SER A 147 9.82 -12.97 26.53
#